data_AF-A0A7S4JP58-F1
#
_entry.id   AF-A0A7S4JP58-F1
#
_cell.length_a   1.000
_cell.length_b   1.000
_cell.length_c   1.000
_cell.angle_alpha   90.00
_cell.angle_beta   90.00
_cell.angle_gamma   90.00
#
_symmetry.space_group_name_H-M   'P 1'
#
loop_
_entity.id
_entity.type
_entity.pdbx_description
1 polymer ?
#
loop_
_entity_poly.entity_id
_entity_poly.type
_entity_poly.pdbx_seq_one_letter_code
_entity_poly.pdbx_strand_id
1 'polypeptide(L)'
;MAGILEGATDLEKLHFLCKKTHKEQAVWFLNAFWDDFAKDEAEKCWVFVEHCEKIDNAGKAGFELDEMEAHRFLEKADEAHTVLEMRSRLRKTGAIGQNERPKTVPLSHYLLFKYDDKNNNLFHELVTRAQGDNQKQIDEAQAKLDAVSAAFEEASRTAAAAAAALKDAQAKEADAKAAEADAKAKEADA
;
A
#
# COMPACT_ATOMS: atom_id res chain seq x y z
N MET A 1 -2.64 15.64 18.92
CA MET A 1 -1.90 16.59 18.07
C MET A 1 -1.65 15.93 16.72
N ALA A 2 -2.67 15.82 15.87
CA ALA A 2 -2.54 15.16 14.58
C ALA A 2 -3.07 16.13 13.53
N GLY A 3 -2.17 16.64 12.70
CA GLY A 3 -2.46 17.73 11.77
C GLY A 3 -1.22 18.46 11.25
N ILE A 4 -0.07 18.31 11.94
CA ILE A 4 1.17 19.03 11.66
C ILE A 4 2.32 18.02 11.58
N LEU A 5 3.12 18.09 10.52
CA LEU A 5 4.35 17.30 10.38
C LEU A 5 5.42 17.84 11.34
N GLU A 6 6.21 16.94 11.93
CA GLU A 6 7.37 17.34 12.74
C GLU A 6 8.47 17.93 11.85
N GLY A 7 9.02 19.07 12.26
CA GLY A 7 10.09 19.76 11.54
C GLY A 7 9.90 21.28 11.54
N ALA A 8 11.02 22.01 11.64
CA ALA A 8 11.05 23.46 11.54
C ALA A 8 11.08 23.95 10.08
N THR A 9 11.60 23.11 9.17
CA THR A 9 11.69 23.41 7.73
C THR A 9 10.83 22.48 6.89
N ASP A 10 10.48 22.90 5.67
CA ASP A 10 9.72 22.08 4.72
C ASP A 10 10.41 20.74 4.41
N LEU A 11 11.74 20.75 4.34
CA LEU A 11 12.55 19.55 4.15
C LEU A 11 12.47 18.59 5.33
N GLU A 12 12.55 19.10 6.57
CA GLU A 12 12.43 18.27 7.77
C GLU A 12 11.04 17.64 7.85
N LYS A 13 10.00 18.40 7.52
CA LYS A 13 8.62 17.92 7.46
C LYS A 13 8.42 16.86 6.38
N LEU A 14 8.99 17.06 5.19
CA LEU A 14 8.96 16.05 4.13
C LEU A 14 9.71 14.79 4.54
N HIS A 15 10.87 14.91 5.16
CA HIS A 15 11.62 13.77 5.66
C HIS A 15 10.84 13.00 6.74
N PHE A 16 10.09 13.70 7.61
CA PHE A 16 9.17 13.06 8.55
C PHE A 16 8.02 12.33 7.83
N LEU A 17 7.40 12.97 6.83
CA LEU A 17 6.35 12.36 6.02
C LEU A 17 6.85 11.09 5.31
N CYS A 18 8.04 11.14 4.73
CA CYS A 18 8.68 10.01 4.02
C CYS A 18 8.98 8.80 4.92
N LYS A 19 8.92 8.94 6.25
CA LYS A 19 9.07 7.83 7.21
C LYS A 19 7.76 7.18 7.62
N LYS A 20 6.63 7.73 7.17
CA LYS A 20 5.32 7.10 7.33
C LYS A 20 5.15 5.96 6.34
N THR A 21 4.27 5.00 6.61
CA THR A 21 3.99 3.91 5.67
C THR A 21 3.56 4.44 4.29
N HIS A 22 3.74 3.64 3.22
CA HIS A 22 3.28 4.03 1.88
C HIS A 22 1.81 4.47 1.88
N LYS A 23 0.95 3.74 2.62
CA LYS A 23 -0.45 4.11 2.84
C LYS A 23 -0.60 5.49 3.47
N GLU A 24 0.06 5.74 4.60
CA GLU A 24 -0.03 7.02 5.29
C GLU A 24 0.49 8.19 4.44
N GLN A 25 1.55 7.99 3.67
CA GLN A 25 2.07 8.99 2.73
C GLN A 25 1.03 9.37 1.67
N ALA A 26 0.35 8.38 1.09
CA ALA A 26 -0.71 8.61 0.11
C ALA A 26 -1.95 9.26 0.73
N VAL A 27 -2.37 8.85 1.95
CA VAL A 27 -3.47 9.52 2.68
C VAL A 27 -3.14 10.98 2.91
N TRP A 28 -1.92 11.27 3.36
CA TRP A 28 -1.48 12.64 3.62
C TRP A 28 -1.57 13.50 2.36
N PHE A 29 -1.07 12.99 1.23
CA PHE A 29 -1.16 13.65 -0.06
C PHE A 29 -2.61 13.88 -0.50
N LEU A 30 -3.46 12.84 -0.41
CA LEU A 30 -4.86 12.91 -0.81
C LEU A 30 -5.61 13.96 0.01
N ASN A 31 -5.43 13.94 1.32
CA ASN A 31 -6.05 14.92 2.20
C ASN A 31 -5.55 16.35 1.94
N ALA A 32 -4.25 16.51 1.65
CA ALA A 32 -3.67 17.83 1.38
C ALA A 32 -4.30 18.47 0.14
N PHE A 33 -4.65 17.68 -0.87
CA PHE A 33 -5.10 18.17 -2.18
C PHE A 33 -6.48 17.66 -2.58
N TRP A 34 -7.29 17.21 -1.60
CA TRP A 34 -8.58 16.55 -1.86
C TRP A 34 -9.54 17.44 -2.64
N ASP A 35 -9.70 18.68 -2.17
CA ASP A 35 -10.61 19.66 -2.78
C ASP A 35 -10.07 20.26 -4.09
N ASP A 36 -8.80 20.03 -4.40
CA ASP A 36 -8.17 20.47 -5.65
C ASP A 36 -8.32 19.40 -6.73
N PHE A 37 -7.32 18.54 -6.88
CA PHE A 37 -7.23 17.54 -7.95
C PHE A 37 -7.14 16.10 -7.43
N ALA A 38 -6.80 15.90 -6.15
CA ALA A 38 -6.42 14.57 -5.68
C ALA A 38 -7.62 13.62 -5.52
N LYS A 39 -8.84 14.14 -5.36
CA LYS A 39 -10.07 13.31 -5.35
C LYS A 39 -10.23 12.47 -6.62
N ASP A 40 -9.86 13.02 -7.78
CA ASP A 40 -10.00 12.36 -9.09
C ASP A 40 -8.85 11.36 -9.33
N GLU A 41 -7.80 11.43 -8.50
CA GLU A 41 -6.59 10.62 -8.56
C GLU A 41 -6.51 9.60 -7.42
N ALA A 42 -7.52 9.53 -6.55
CA ALA A 42 -7.53 8.69 -5.35
C ALA A 42 -7.31 7.21 -5.65
N GLU A 43 -8.00 6.68 -6.67
CA GLU A 43 -7.86 5.28 -7.07
C GLU A 43 -6.43 4.98 -7.55
N LYS A 44 -5.83 5.88 -8.35
CA LYS A 44 -4.44 5.73 -8.80
C LYS A 44 -3.46 5.78 -7.64
N CYS A 45 -3.69 6.66 -6.67
CA CYS A 45 -2.88 6.73 -5.45
C CYS A 45 -2.91 5.39 -4.69
N TRP A 46 -4.07 4.75 -4.59
CA TRP A 46 -4.21 3.41 -4.01
C TRP A 46 -3.54 2.31 -4.81
N VAL A 47 -3.62 2.34 -6.14
CA VAL A 47 -2.86 1.41 -6.99
C VAL A 47 -1.35 1.56 -6.74
N PHE A 48 -0.85 2.78 -6.53
CA PHE A 48 0.56 3.00 -6.17
C PHE A 48 0.91 2.42 -4.81
N VAL A 49 0.07 2.63 -3.79
CA VAL A 49 0.28 2.04 -2.46
C VAL A 49 0.35 0.53 -2.55
N GLU A 50 -0.64 -0.12 -3.18
CA GLU A 50 -0.64 -1.57 -3.34
C GLU A 50 0.59 -2.07 -4.09
N HIS A 51 1.06 -1.32 -5.09
CA HIS A 51 2.23 -1.72 -5.84
C HIS A 51 3.49 -1.63 -4.97
N CYS A 52 3.66 -0.52 -4.23
CA CYS A 52 4.75 -0.38 -3.25
C CYS A 52 4.72 -1.51 -2.22
N GLU A 53 3.56 -1.82 -1.64
CA GLU A 53 3.40 -2.89 -0.65
C GLU A 53 3.74 -4.28 -1.22
N LYS A 54 3.61 -4.50 -2.53
CA LYS A 54 3.92 -5.78 -3.18
C LYS A 54 5.42 -5.96 -3.43
N ILE A 55 6.16 -4.87 -3.63
CA ILE A 55 7.58 -4.90 -4.03
C ILE A 55 8.52 -4.51 -2.89
N ASP A 56 8.03 -3.82 -1.87
CA ASP A 56 8.76 -3.50 -0.65
C ASP A 56 8.93 -4.76 0.21
N ASN A 57 10.15 -5.04 0.66
CA ASN A 57 10.46 -6.17 1.54
C ASN A 57 9.72 -6.08 2.89
N ALA A 58 9.39 -4.88 3.35
CA ALA A 58 8.60 -4.65 4.57
C ALA A 58 7.08 -4.66 4.32
N GLY A 59 6.64 -4.80 3.07
CA GLY A 59 5.23 -4.85 2.68
C GLY A 59 4.45 -3.63 3.18
N LYS A 60 3.33 -3.86 3.89
CA LYS A 60 2.48 -2.81 4.48
C LYS A 60 3.19 -1.92 5.51
N ALA A 61 4.26 -2.40 6.13
CA ALA A 61 5.07 -1.63 7.07
C ALA A 61 6.18 -0.81 6.38
N GLY A 62 6.34 -1.00 5.07
CA GLY A 62 7.30 -0.28 4.25
C GLY A 62 6.96 1.20 4.10
N PHE A 63 8.01 2.01 3.95
CA PHE A 63 7.91 3.46 3.81
C PHE A 63 8.79 4.01 2.67
N GLU A 64 9.73 3.21 2.15
CA GLU A 64 10.62 3.62 1.07
C GLU A 64 11.06 2.42 0.23
N LEU A 65 11.13 2.61 -1.08
CA LEU A 65 11.65 1.60 -2.00
C LEU A 65 13.15 1.77 -2.18
N ASP A 66 13.92 0.69 -2.28
CA ASP A 66 15.30 0.80 -2.74
C ASP A 66 15.38 1.18 -4.23
N GLU A 67 16.58 1.44 -4.74
CA GLU A 67 16.76 1.88 -6.12
C GLU A 67 16.23 0.87 -7.15
N MET A 68 16.36 -0.44 -6.88
CA MET A 68 15.91 -1.47 -7.81
C MET A 68 14.38 -1.57 -7.83
N GLU A 69 13.74 -1.57 -6.66
CA GLU A 69 12.29 -1.62 -6.57
C GLU A 69 11.66 -0.29 -7.01
N ALA A 70 12.33 0.85 -6.81
CA ALA A 70 11.90 2.13 -7.38
C ALA A 70 11.90 2.13 -8.91
N HIS A 71 12.89 1.51 -9.54
CA HIS A 71 12.90 1.33 -11.00
C HIS A 71 11.71 0.49 -11.47
N ARG A 72 11.46 -0.67 -10.84
CA ARG A 72 10.30 -1.53 -11.14
C ARG A 72 8.97 -0.81 -10.91
N PHE A 73 8.90 -0.02 -9.86
CA PHE A 73 7.73 0.79 -9.55
C PHE A 73 7.45 1.79 -10.68
N LEU A 74 8.45 2.57 -11.08
CA LEU A 74 8.30 3.58 -12.14
C LEU A 74 7.91 2.96 -13.48
N GLU A 75 8.53 1.85 -13.87
CA GLU A 75 8.19 1.14 -15.11
C GLU A 75 6.70 0.79 -15.21
N LYS A 76 6.07 0.47 -14.08
CA LYS A 76 4.65 0.08 -14.04
C LYS A 76 3.70 1.23 -13.71
N ALA A 77 4.19 2.25 -12.99
CA ALA A 77 3.38 3.39 -12.54
C ALA A 77 3.33 4.53 -13.59
N ASP A 78 4.38 4.65 -14.41
CA ASP A 78 4.46 5.61 -15.52
C ASP A 78 5.57 5.20 -16.51
N GLU A 79 5.20 4.53 -17.61
CA GLU A 79 6.12 3.88 -18.57
C GLU A 79 7.18 4.84 -19.18
N ALA A 80 7.01 6.16 -19.05
CA ALA A 80 7.89 7.17 -19.64
C ALA A 80 9.01 7.68 -18.71
N HIS A 81 8.92 7.47 -17.40
CA HIS A 81 9.76 8.20 -16.44
C HIS A 81 10.84 7.36 -15.76
N THR A 82 12.06 7.90 -15.68
CA THR A 82 13.21 7.25 -15.01
C THR A 82 13.47 7.82 -13.62
N VAL A 83 14.11 7.04 -12.75
CA VAL A 83 14.55 7.50 -11.40
C VAL A 83 15.45 8.75 -11.50
N LEU A 84 16.27 8.84 -12.56
CA LEU A 84 17.13 10.00 -12.80
C LEU A 84 16.32 11.27 -13.10
N GLU A 85 15.28 11.16 -13.94
CA GLU A 85 14.39 12.27 -14.26
C GLU A 85 13.63 12.71 -13.00
N MET A 86 13.09 11.75 -12.24
CA MET A 86 12.40 12.02 -10.98
C MET A 86 13.29 12.79 -10.00
N ARG A 87 14.51 12.30 -9.74
CA ARG A 87 15.49 13.00 -8.89
C ARG A 87 15.82 14.41 -9.42
N SER A 88 15.92 14.57 -10.74
CA SER A 88 16.17 15.88 -11.35
C SER A 88 15.04 16.87 -11.08
N ARG A 89 13.78 16.46 -11.23
CA ARG A 89 12.62 17.31 -10.93
C ARG A 89 12.51 17.62 -9.44
N LEU A 90 12.70 16.63 -8.56
CA LEU A 90 12.66 16.85 -7.11
C LEU A 90 13.75 17.82 -6.62
N ARG A 91 14.92 17.87 -7.28
CA ARG A 91 15.93 18.91 -6.98
C ARG A 91 15.47 20.31 -7.39
N LYS A 92 14.73 20.43 -8.50
CA LYS A 92 14.21 21.72 -8.98
C LYS A 92 13.15 22.27 -8.04
N THR A 93 12.29 21.41 -7.50
CA THR A 93 11.26 21.81 -6.53
C THR A 93 11.84 22.07 -5.14
N GLY A 94 13.05 21.58 -4.86
CA GLY A 94 13.69 21.66 -3.55
C GLY A 94 13.24 20.57 -2.59
N ALA A 95 12.47 19.57 -3.05
CA ALA A 95 12.06 18.42 -2.25
C ALA A 95 13.24 17.49 -1.89
N ILE A 96 14.33 17.52 -2.67
CA ILE A 96 15.60 16.91 -2.30
C ILE A 96 16.76 17.89 -2.50
N GLY A 97 17.83 17.74 -1.74
CA GLY A 97 19.00 18.62 -1.83
C GLY A 97 19.70 18.54 -3.20
N GLN A 98 20.28 19.65 -3.65
CA GLN A 98 20.99 19.72 -4.95
C GLN A 98 22.11 18.68 -5.11
N ASN A 99 22.81 18.38 -4.02
CA ASN A 99 23.87 17.37 -3.98
C ASN A 99 23.41 16.02 -3.43
N GLU A 100 22.13 15.90 -3.10
CA GLU A 100 21.59 14.69 -2.50
C GLU A 100 21.39 13.60 -3.55
N ARG A 101 21.75 12.38 -3.17
CA ARG A 101 21.54 11.16 -3.95
C ARG A 101 20.81 10.15 -3.09
N PRO A 102 19.49 10.33 -2.88
CA PRO A 102 18.70 9.41 -2.08
C PRO A 102 18.79 8.02 -2.70
N LYS A 103 19.23 7.03 -1.92
CA LYS A 103 19.30 5.62 -2.36
C LYS A 103 17.94 4.93 -2.32
N THR A 104 16.99 5.57 -1.65
CA THR A 104 15.64 5.09 -1.45
C THR A 104 14.64 6.11 -1.99
N VAL A 105 13.45 5.64 -2.32
CA VAL A 105 12.36 6.41 -2.92
C VAL A 105 11.08 6.16 -2.11
N PRO A 106 10.74 7.07 -1.19
CA PRO A 106 9.43 7.14 -0.56
C PRO A 106 8.34 7.45 -1.59
N LEU A 107 7.12 6.96 -1.36
CA LEU A 107 5.98 7.23 -2.25
C LEU A 107 5.70 8.74 -2.40
N SER A 108 5.92 9.52 -1.34
CA SER A 108 5.75 10.98 -1.36
C SER A 108 6.63 11.66 -2.41
N HIS A 109 7.87 11.19 -2.62
CA HIS A 109 8.73 11.70 -3.68
C HIS A 109 8.16 11.41 -5.07
N TYR A 110 7.58 10.23 -5.27
CA TYR A 110 6.93 9.91 -6.53
C TYR A 110 5.68 10.76 -6.76
N LEU A 111 4.84 10.95 -5.74
CA LEU A 111 3.63 11.77 -5.85
C LEU A 111 3.97 13.23 -6.17
N LEU A 112 5.00 13.79 -5.52
CA LEU A 112 5.53 15.12 -5.85
C LEU A 112 6.00 15.22 -7.29
N PHE A 113 6.68 14.18 -7.79
CA PHE A 113 7.15 14.14 -9.17
C PHE A 113 6.01 14.01 -10.19
N LYS A 114 5.06 13.10 -9.93
CA LYS A 114 3.97 12.78 -10.86
C LYS A 114 3.01 13.95 -11.04
N TYR A 115 2.74 14.68 -9.96
CA TYR A 115 1.75 15.76 -9.94
C TYR A 115 2.37 17.16 -9.90
N ASP A 116 3.68 17.28 -10.16
CA ASP A 116 4.42 18.56 -10.22
C ASP A 116 3.76 19.56 -11.20
N ASP A 117 3.13 19.05 -12.27
CA ASP A 117 2.43 19.84 -13.28
C ASP A 117 1.06 20.38 -12.82
N LYS A 118 0.49 19.83 -11.73
CA LYS A 118 -0.81 20.23 -11.19
C LYS A 118 -0.72 21.44 -10.27
N ASN A 119 0.43 21.65 -9.63
CA ASN A 119 0.60 22.72 -8.67
C ASN A 119 2.07 23.18 -8.60
N ASN A 120 2.33 24.44 -8.92
CA ASN A 120 3.68 25.03 -8.93
C ASN A 120 4.35 25.11 -7.54
N ASN A 121 3.59 24.93 -6.46
CA ASN A 121 4.07 24.97 -5.08
C ASN A 121 3.73 23.68 -4.31
N LEU A 122 3.58 22.56 -5.05
CA LEU A 122 3.11 21.28 -4.52
C LEU A 122 3.92 20.82 -3.29
N PHE A 123 5.25 20.95 -3.34
CA PHE A 123 6.12 20.55 -2.24
C PHE A 123 5.81 21.32 -0.95
N HIS A 124 5.83 22.66 -1.01
CA HIS A 124 5.56 23.49 0.15
C HIS A 124 4.15 23.24 0.70
N GLU A 125 3.15 23.15 -0.17
CA GLU A 125 1.76 22.94 0.24
C GLU A 125 1.53 21.56 0.86
N LEU A 126 2.15 20.52 0.33
CA LEU A 126 2.06 19.16 0.89
C LEU A 126 2.46 19.13 2.38
N VAL A 127 3.48 19.92 2.75
CA VAL A 127 4.03 19.91 4.11
C VAL A 127 3.49 21.01 5.04
N THR A 128 2.71 21.96 4.50
CA THR A 128 2.19 23.10 5.27
C THR A 128 0.68 23.13 5.41
N ARG A 129 -0.07 22.51 4.50
CA ARG A 129 -1.54 22.46 4.60
C ARG A 129 -1.96 21.73 5.87
N ALA A 130 -2.91 22.34 6.58
CA ALA A 130 -3.49 21.75 7.79
C ALA A 130 -4.26 20.47 7.44
N GLN A 131 -4.02 19.41 8.21
CA GLN A 131 -4.70 18.14 8.06
C GLN A 131 -5.74 17.97 9.18
N GLY A 132 -6.96 17.54 8.85
CA GLY A 132 -7.80 16.83 9.82
C GLY A 132 -8.78 17.66 10.67
N ASP A 133 -9.55 18.58 10.09
CA ASP A 133 -10.70 19.20 10.79
C ASP A 133 -11.73 18.16 11.30
N ASN A 134 -11.67 16.91 10.81
CA ASN A 134 -12.56 15.80 11.17
C ASN A 134 -11.84 14.58 11.79
N GLN A 135 -10.67 14.75 12.42
CA GLN A 135 -9.80 13.65 12.89
C GLN A 135 -10.54 12.58 13.72
N LYS A 136 -11.47 12.97 14.59
CA LYS A 136 -12.24 12.01 15.41
C LYS A 136 -13.09 11.06 14.56
N GLN A 137 -13.73 11.57 13.50
CA GLN A 137 -14.53 10.74 12.60
C GLN A 137 -13.65 9.83 11.73
N ILE A 138 -12.46 10.32 11.35
CA ILE A 138 -11.45 9.55 10.62
C ILE A 138 -10.93 8.39 11.49
N ASP A 139 -10.60 8.65 12.75
CA ASP A 139 -10.13 7.62 13.69
C ASP A 139 -11.21 6.55 13.93
N GLU A 140 -12.47 6.96 14.11
CA GLU A 140 -13.59 6.04 14.24
C GLU A 140 -13.83 5.21 12.97
N ALA A 141 -13.68 5.81 11.77
CA ALA A 141 -13.81 5.10 10.51
C ALA A 141 -12.66 4.12 10.28
N GLN A 142 -11.42 4.51 10.59
CA GLN A 142 -10.24 3.66 10.48
C GLN A 142 -10.34 2.46 11.44
N ALA A 143 -10.78 2.68 12.68
CA ALA A 143 -11.00 1.59 13.64
C ALA A 143 -12.06 0.58 13.16
N LYS A 144 -13.15 1.05 12.53
CA LYS A 144 -14.17 0.17 11.94
C LYS A 144 -13.60 -0.62 10.76
N LEU A 145 -12.82 0.02 9.90
CA LEU A 145 -12.19 -0.63 8.76
C LEU A 145 -11.22 -1.72 9.23
N ASP A 146 -10.36 -1.42 10.20
CA ASP A 146 -9.39 -2.38 10.76
C ASP A 146 -10.10 -3.58 11.40
N ALA A 147 -11.19 -3.34 12.12
CA ALA A 147 -12.00 -4.42 12.69
C ALA A 147 -12.62 -5.33 11.61
N VAL A 148 -13.14 -4.74 10.53
CA VAL A 148 -13.71 -5.51 9.40
C VAL A 148 -12.62 -6.28 8.66
N SER A 149 -11.46 -5.66 8.41
CA SER A 149 -10.32 -6.33 7.77
C SER A 149 -9.83 -7.53 8.59
N ALA A 150 -9.69 -7.37 9.90
CA ALA A 150 -9.31 -8.47 10.79
C ALA A 150 -10.36 -9.61 10.78
N ALA A 151 -11.65 -9.27 10.86
CA ALA A 151 -12.73 -10.25 10.79
C ALA A 151 -12.76 -10.98 9.43
N PHE A 152 -12.49 -10.27 8.34
CA PHE A 152 -12.40 -10.85 7.00
C PHE A 152 -11.22 -11.81 6.85
N GLU A 153 -10.03 -11.44 7.35
CA GLU A 153 -8.86 -12.32 7.36
C GLU A 153 -9.11 -13.59 8.19
N GLU A 154 -9.77 -13.48 9.34
CA GLU A 154 -10.15 -14.62 10.16
C GLU A 154 -11.17 -15.54 9.47
N ALA A 155 -12.22 -14.96 8.88
CA ALA A 155 -13.22 -15.70 8.11
C ALA A 155 -12.60 -16.41 6.91
N SER A 156 -11.68 -15.76 6.19
CA SER A 156 -10.95 -16.33 5.05
C SER A 156 -10.10 -17.52 5.45
N ARG A 157 -9.36 -17.44 6.57
CA ARG A 157 -8.61 -18.58 7.11
C ARG A 157 -9.52 -19.74 7.51
N THR A 158 -10.64 -19.45 8.17
CA THR A 158 -11.58 -20.47 8.61
C THR A 158 -12.22 -21.19 7.43
N ALA A 159 -12.60 -20.43 6.39
CA ALA A 159 -13.12 -21.00 5.15
C ALA A 159 -12.10 -21.90 4.45
N ALA A 160 -10.82 -21.47 4.38
CA ALA A 160 -9.75 -22.27 3.81
C ALA A 160 -9.53 -23.59 4.59
N ALA A 161 -9.51 -23.52 5.93
CA ALA A 161 -9.38 -24.70 6.78
C ALA A 161 -10.56 -25.67 6.63
N ALA A 162 -11.80 -25.14 6.59
CA ALA A 162 -12.99 -25.95 6.38
C ALA A 162 -13.01 -26.62 5.00
N ALA A 163 -12.58 -25.91 3.95
CA ALA A 163 -12.47 -26.47 2.60
C ALA A 163 -11.44 -27.62 2.54
N ALA A 164 -10.29 -27.46 3.20
CA ALA A 164 -9.29 -28.52 3.31
C ALA A 164 -9.83 -29.74 4.07
N ALA A 165 -10.48 -29.53 5.22
CA ALA A 165 -11.07 -30.61 6.01
C ALA A 165 -12.19 -31.36 5.25
N LEU A 166 -13.01 -30.64 4.47
CA LEU A 166 -14.04 -31.24 3.64
C LEU A 166 -13.45 -32.12 2.53
N LYS A 167 -12.37 -31.65 1.88
CA LYS A 167 -11.66 -32.44 0.86
C LYS A 167 -11.06 -33.72 1.46
N ASP A 168 -10.45 -33.64 2.64
CA ASP A 168 -9.89 -34.80 3.34
C ASP A 168 -10.99 -35.79 3.77
N ALA A 169 -12.14 -35.29 4.25
CA ALA A 169 -13.27 -36.13 4.61
C ALA A 169 -13.85 -36.86 3.40
N GLN A 170 -14.00 -36.17 2.26
CA GLN A 170 -14.48 -36.77 1.01
C GLN A 170 -13.52 -37.86 0.50
N ALA A 171 -12.20 -37.64 0.60
CA ALA A 171 -11.22 -38.65 0.23
C ALA A 171 -11.34 -39.91 1.11
N LYS A 172 -11.42 -39.74 2.44
CA LYS A 172 -11.60 -40.85 3.37
C LYS A 172 -12.92 -41.61 3.16
N GLU A 173 -14.00 -40.89 2.85
CA GLU A 173 -15.29 -41.51 2.53
C GLU A 173 -15.22 -42.34 1.24
N ALA A 174 -14.55 -41.82 0.21
CA ALA A 174 -14.33 -42.55 -1.04
C ALA A 174 -13.51 -43.82 -0.83
N ASP A 175 -12.42 -43.74 -0.07
CA ASP A 175 -11.56 -44.88 0.27
C ASP A 175 -12.33 -45.94 1.07
N ALA A 176 -13.13 -45.52 2.05
CA ALA A 176 -13.96 -46.43 2.85
C ALA A 176 -15.02 -47.14 2.00
N LYS A 177 -15.70 -46.41 1.10
CA LYS A 177 -16.67 -46.99 0.16
C LYS A 177 -16.02 -47.99 -0.81
N ALA A 178 -14.82 -47.69 -1.30
CA ALA A 178 -14.07 -48.61 -2.15
C ALA A 178 -13.68 -49.90 -1.38
N ALA A 179 -13.19 -49.77 -0.15
CA ALA A 179 -12.85 -50.92 0.69
C ALA A 179 -14.08 -51.78 1.03
N GLU A 180 -15.24 -51.17 1.29
CA GLU A 180 -16.50 -51.89 1.54
C GLU A 180 -16.97 -52.66 0.28
N ALA A 181 -16.88 -52.03 -0.90
CA ALA A 181 -17.22 -52.68 -2.16
C ALA A 181 -16.32 -53.90 -2.46
N ASP A 182 -15.01 -53.75 -2.24
CA ASP A 182 -14.04 -54.84 -2.39
C ASP A 182 -14.30 -56.00 -1.41
N ALA A 183 -14.67 -55.69 -0.17
CA ALA A 183 -15.01 -56.70 0.83
C ALA A 183 -16.27 -57.50 0.43
N LYS A 184 -17.32 -56.80 -0.01
CA LYS A 184 -18.56 -57.44 -0.49
C LYS A 184 -18.34 -58.30 -1.73
N ALA A 185 -17.47 -57.86 -2.66
CA ALA A 185 -17.12 -58.67 -3.83
C ALA A 185 -16.43 -59.98 -3.42
N LYS A 186 -15.51 -59.92 -2.46
CA LYS A 186 -14.80 -61.12 -1.95
C LYS A 186 -15.72 -62.08 -1.19
N GLU A 187 -16.74 -61.58 -0.49
CA GLU A 187 -17.74 -62.43 0.17
C GLU A 187 -18.70 -63.10 -0.81
N ALA A 188 -18.99 -62.49 -1.96
CA ALA A 188 -19.87 -63.06 -2.98
C ALA A 188 -19.21 -64.16 -3.83
N ASP A 189 -17.88 -64.15 -3.92
CA ASP A 189 -17.07 -65.13 -4.67
C ASP A 189 -16.62 -66.35 -3.83
N ALA A 190 -16.96 -66.40 -2.54
CA ALA A 190 -16.60 -67.46 -1.57
C ALA A 190 -17.79 -68.40 -1.27
#